data_AF-A0A354WU51-F1
#
_entry.id   AF-A0A354WU51-F1
#
_cell.length_a   1.000
_cell.length_b   1.000
_cell.length_c   1.000
_cell.angle_alpha   90.00
_cell.angle_beta   90.00
_cell.angle_gamma   90.00
#
_symmetry.space_group_name_H-M   'P 1'
#
loop_
_entity.id
_entity.type
_entity.pdbx_description
1 polymer ?
#
loop_
_entity_poly.entity_id
_entity_poly.type
_entity_poly.pdbx_seq_one_letter_code
_entity_poly.pdbx_strand_id
1 'polypeptide(L)'
;MYTIYPTFLPAFQCKAGACKHTCCQTWEIDIDPDTEALYRNTAGPLGKELSQWMRTAEDGSTCFKLNEKGYCHFLRSDGLCRLILEKGEKYLGNICTMHPRFYKYIGDDIELCGTGLCCERTCEQLQEEPGPLQFLMEGRDEPFSLAALLRALGLDVTEEDTTFSPALTVEAIQTMTTHLAQTEPINEQWTSDLHFIEHHPDFLLQQGKDYLAQADTTYFQKLFQYIWYRQLDLATHVPMDVLKAYAAESTFFIFLTAARSHNPLRAAARWSEQIEYDTENVDILLEQLTVNG
;
A
#
# COMPACT_ATOMS: atom_id res chain seq x y z
N MET A 1 14.65 12.78 16.57
CA MET A 1 13.85 12.22 15.48
C MET A 1 14.58 12.43 14.16
N TYR A 2 14.91 11.36 13.45
CA TYR A 2 15.45 11.35 12.09
C TYR A 2 14.41 10.71 11.16
N THR A 3 14.13 11.35 10.02
CA THR A 3 13.21 10.78 9.03
C THR A 3 13.98 9.98 7.98
N ILE A 4 13.59 8.73 7.77
CA ILE A 4 14.09 7.84 6.72
C ILE A 4 13.01 7.73 5.63
N TYR A 5 13.41 7.74 4.37
CA TYR A 5 12.49 7.63 3.24
C TYR A 5 13.17 7.06 2.01
N PRO A 6 12.43 6.39 1.10
CA PRO A 6 13.01 5.90 -0.14
C PRO A 6 13.43 7.05 -1.07
N THR A 7 14.50 6.86 -1.84
CA THR A 7 15.09 7.86 -2.75
C THR A 7 14.12 8.43 -3.79
N PHE A 8 13.08 7.67 -4.16
CA PHE A 8 12.04 8.15 -5.08
C PHE A 8 11.03 9.11 -4.45
N LEU A 9 10.90 9.15 -3.11
CA LEU A 9 9.83 9.89 -2.42
C LEU A 9 9.82 11.40 -2.74
N PRO A 10 10.96 12.12 -2.75
CA PRO A 10 10.97 13.55 -3.05
C PRO A 10 10.40 13.92 -4.42
N ALA A 11 10.41 12.97 -5.38
CA ALA A 11 9.85 13.15 -6.71
C ALA A 11 8.35 12.78 -6.82
N PHE A 12 7.72 12.30 -5.74
CA PHE A 12 6.32 11.87 -5.78
C PHE A 12 5.38 13.06 -6.05
N GLN A 13 4.55 12.90 -7.07
CA GLN A 13 3.48 13.83 -7.41
C GLN A 13 2.22 13.04 -7.81
N CYS A 14 1.07 13.41 -7.24
CA CYS A 14 -0.20 12.81 -7.63
C CYS A 14 -0.46 13.03 -9.13
N LYS A 15 -0.87 11.97 -9.84
CA LYS A 15 -1.21 12.05 -11.28
C LYS A 15 -2.54 12.77 -11.53
N ALA A 16 -3.29 13.07 -10.47
CA ALA A 16 -4.60 13.71 -10.51
C ALA A 16 -5.53 13.01 -11.53
N GLY A 17 -6.07 13.74 -12.49
CA GLY A 17 -6.98 13.19 -13.51
C GLY A 17 -6.35 12.16 -14.45
N ALA A 18 -5.03 12.02 -14.47
CA ALA A 18 -4.35 10.98 -15.25
C ALA A 18 -4.30 9.62 -14.53
N CYS A 19 -4.78 9.51 -13.29
CA CYS A 19 -4.91 8.23 -12.60
C CYS A 19 -5.94 7.32 -13.30
N LYS A 20 -5.55 6.08 -13.64
CA LYS A 20 -6.51 5.06 -14.14
C LYS A 20 -7.28 4.40 -13.00
N HIS A 21 -6.65 4.32 -11.83
CA HIS A 21 -7.20 3.77 -10.60
C HIS A 21 -7.16 4.87 -9.52
N THR A 22 -8.19 5.72 -9.50
CA THR A 22 -8.28 6.82 -8.53
C THR A 22 -8.42 6.29 -7.11
N CYS A 23 -7.80 6.94 -6.14
CA CYS A 23 -8.01 6.65 -4.73
C CYS A 23 -9.32 7.28 -4.21
N CYS A 24 -10.00 8.15 -4.95
CA CYS A 24 -11.25 8.79 -4.50
C CYS A 24 -12.49 7.90 -4.72
N GLN A 25 -12.42 6.63 -4.30
CA GLN A 25 -13.45 5.62 -4.54
C GLN A 25 -13.39 4.49 -3.49
N THR A 26 -14.47 3.72 -3.36
CA THR A 26 -14.58 2.38 -2.73
C THR A 26 -14.19 2.18 -1.26
N TRP A 27 -13.44 3.07 -0.62
CA TRP A 27 -13.14 3.03 0.82
C TRP A 27 -13.73 4.25 1.54
N GLU A 28 -13.72 4.22 2.87
CA GLU A 28 -14.20 5.31 3.69
C GLU A 28 -13.24 6.51 3.65
N ILE A 29 -13.70 7.64 3.13
CA ILE A 29 -12.88 8.86 3.03
C ILE A 29 -13.22 9.76 4.21
N ASP A 30 -12.41 9.64 5.26
CA ASP A 30 -12.58 10.39 6.51
C ASP A 30 -12.40 11.89 6.33
N ILE A 31 -13.11 12.64 7.17
CA ILE A 31 -13.05 14.09 7.25
C ILE A 31 -12.58 14.42 8.66
N ASP A 32 -11.38 14.96 8.77
CA ASP A 32 -10.82 15.36 10.06
C ASP A 32 -11.67 16.46 10.73
N PRO A 33 -11.65 16.59 12.07
CA PRO A 33 -12.53 17.50 12.79
C PRO A 33 -12.43 18.97 12.36
N ASP A 34 -11.23 19.45 12.01
CA ASP A 34 -11.03 20.83 11.57
C ASP A 34 -11.68 21.07 10.20
N THR A 35 -11.52 20.11 9.28
CA THR A 35 -12.14 20.14 7.96
C THR A 35 -13.66 19.96 8.05
N GLU A 36 -14.14 19.12 8.95
CA GLU A 36 -15.58 18.99 9.21
C GLU A 36 -16.17 20.33 9.67
N ALA A 37 -15.52 21.00 10.63
CA ALA A 37 -15.95 22.31 11.11
C ALA A 37 -15.94 23.35 9.98
N LEU A 38 -14.91 23.34 9.13
CA LEU A 38 -14.84 24.19 7.94
C LEU A 38 -16.01 23.93 6.98
N TYR A 39 -16.29 22.66 6.66
CA TYR A 39 -17.36 22.28 5.75
C TYR A 39 -18.75 22.62 6.28
N ARG A 40 -19.01 22.37 7.57
CA ARG A 40 -20.27 22.71 8.23
C ARG A 40 -20.51 24.22 8.29
N ASN A 41 -19.46 25.03 8.40
CA ASN A 41 -19.54 26.49 8.40
C ASN A 41 -19.51 27.12 7.00
N THR A 42 -19.35 26.32 5.95
CA THR A 42 -19.35 26.84 4.57
C THR A 42 -20.75 27.31 4.19
N ALA A 43 -20.87 28.57 3.76
CA ALA A 43 -22.14 29.13 3.33
C ALA A 43 -22.45 28.86 1.85
N GLY A 44 -23.72 29.02 1.48
CA GLY A 44 -24.18 28.96 0.09
C GLY A 44 -24.37 27.54 -0.45
N PRO A 45 -24.46 27.38 -1.78
CA PRO A 45 -24.76 26.09 -2.41
C PRO A 45 -23.78 24.97 -2.04
N LEU A 46 -22.48 25.27 -2.04
CA LEU A 46 -21.44 24.29 -1.72
C LEU A 46 -21.57 23.75 -0.29
N GLY A 47 -21.86 24.60 0.70
CA GLY A 47 -22.04 24.15 2.09
C GLY A 47 -23.23 23.24 2.29
N LYS A 48 -24.34 23.51 1.58
CA LYS A 48 -25.52 22.62 1.57
C LYS A 48 -25.18 21.26 0.97
N GLU A 49 -24.42 21.27 -0.12
CA GLU A 49 -23.97 20.05 -0.79
C GLU A 49 -22.99 19.24 0.08
N LEU A 50 -21.99 19.89 0.69
CA LEU A 50 -21.10 19.25 1.67
C LEU A 50 -21.90 18.59 2.80
N SER A 51 -22.84 19.31 3.40
CA SER A 51 -23.69 18.77 4.47
C SER A 51 -24.51 17.55 4.03
N GLN A 52 -24.96 17.53 2.77
CA GLN A 52 -25.70 16.40 2.21
C GLN A 52 -24.81 15.16 1.98
N TRP A 53 -23.56 15.39 1.58
CA TRP A 53 -22.60 14.35 1.21
C TRP A 53 -21.62 13.97 2.32
N MET A 54 -21.80 14.48 3.52
CA MET A 54 -21.15 13.95 4.73
C MET A 54 -22.10 12.98 5.46
N ARG A 55 -21.53 11.96 6.10
CA ARG A 55 -22.22 11.07 7.06
C ARG A 55 -21.33 10.84 8.27
N THR A 56 -21.94 10.32 9.33
CA THR A 56 -21.21 9.74 10.46
C THR A 56 -20.94 8.27 10.15
N ALA A 57 -19.69 7.82 10.34
CA ALA A 57 -19.27 6.44 10.25
C ALA A 57 -19.68 5.65 11.51
N GLU A 58 -19.45 4.34 11.52
CA GLU A 58 -19.86 3.48 12.64
C GLU A 58 -19.10 3.78 13.93
N ASP A 59 -17.84 4.19 13.81
CA ASP A 59 -16.97 4.61 14.91
C ASP A 59 -17.28 6.03 15.44
N GLY A 60 -18.23 6.74 14.82
CA GLY A 60 -18.64 8.09 15.17
C GLY A 60 -17.85 9.21 14.47
N SER A 61 -16.84 8.88 13.65
CA SER A 61 -16.13 9.85 12.83
C SER A 61 -17.00 10.40 11.69
N THR A 62 -16.60 11.51 11.08
CA THR A 62 -17.30 12.06 9.91
C THR A 62 -16.56 11.66 8.65
N CYS A 63 -17.29 11.17 7.64
CA CYS A 63 -16.71 10.78 6.35
C CYS A 63 -17.60 11.21 5.18
N PHE A 64 -17.07 11.16 3.96
CA PHE A 64 -17.88 11.39 2.76
C PHE A 64 -18.77 10.19 2.44
N LYS A 65 -20.02 10.48 2.05
CA LYS A 65 -20.87 9.53 1.32
C LYS A 65 -20.30 9.36 -0.09
N LEU A 66 -20.14 8.11 -0.51
CA LEU A 66 -19.84 7.79 -1.90
C LEU A 66 -21.14 7.83 -2.72
N ASN A 67 -21.03 8.17 -4.00
CA ASN A 67 -22.15 8.10 -4.94
C ASN A 67 -22.50 6.64 -5.28
N GLU A 68 -23.56 6.44 -6.06
CA GLU A 68 -24.06 5.10 -6.45
C GLU A 68 -23.02 4.24 -7.20
N LYS A 69 -21.99 4.86 -7.75
CA LYS A 69 -20.88 4.18 -8.44
C LYS A 69 -19.68 3.91 -7.52
N GLY A 70 -19.78 4.26 -6.24
CA GLY A 70 -18.71 4.08 -5.26
C GLY A 70 -17.62 5.15 -5.34
N TYR A 71 -17.86 6.31 -5.93
CA TYR A 71 -16.88 7.41 -5.99
C TYR A 71 -17.22 8.54 -5.03
N CYS A 72 -16.20 9.29 -4.59
CA CYS A 72 -16.42 10.57 -3.92
C CYS A 72 -17.31 11.47 -4.80
N HIS A 73 -18.35 12.07 -4.21
CA HIS A 73 -19.26 12.97 -4.94
C HIS A 73 -18.56 14.15 -5.62
N PHE A 74 -17.46 14.62 -5.03
CA PHE A 74 -16.69 15.74 -5.56
C PHE A 74 -15.68 15.33 -6.64
N LEU A 75 -15.53 14.04 -6.94
CA LEU A 75 -14.73 13.57 -8.05
C LEU A 75 -15.48 13.80 -9.37
N ARG A 76 -14.87 14.59 -10.26
CA ARG A 76 -15.40 14.86 -11.60
C ARG A 76 -15.10 13.69 -12.55
N SER A 77 -15.82 13.66 -13.66
CA SER A 77 -15.63 12.64 -14.72
C SER A 77 -14.26 12.69 -15.41
N ASP A 78 -13.54 13.81 -15.29
CA ASP A 78 -12.15 13.97 -15.78
C ASP A 78 -11.10 13.55 -14.72
N GLY A 79 -11.53 12.93 -13.62
CA GLY A 79 -10.67 12.45 -12.55
C GLY A 79 -10.12 13.53 -11.62
N LEU A 80 -10.56 14.79 -11.76
CA LEU A 80 -10.16 15.89 -10.90
C LEU A 80 -11.14 16.12 -9.75
N CYS A 81 -10.63 16.47 -8.58
CA CYS A 81 -11.46 16.83 -7.44
C CYS A 81 -12.00 18.25 -7.60
N ARG A 82 -13.32 18.43 -7.46
CA ARG A 82 -13.96 19.74 -7.59
C ARG A 82 -13.62 20.69 -6.43
N LEU A 83 -13.45 20.16 -5.21
CA LEU A 83 -13.14 20.98 -4.03
C LEU A 83 -11.80 21.71 -4.17
N ILE A 84 -10.75 21.01 -4.59
CA ILE A 84 -9.44 21.64 -4.82
C ILE A 84 -9.48 22.63 -5.99
N LEU A 85 -10.23 22.34 -7.06
CA LEU A 85 -10.36 23.25 -8.19
C LEU A 85 -11.07 24.56 -7.81
N GLU A 86 -12.09 24.49 -6.95
CA GLU A 86 -12.90 25.66 -6.57
C GLU A 86 -12.32 26.45 -5.38
N LYS A 87 -11.64 25.77 -4.44
CA LYS A 87 -11.25 26.33 -3.14
C LYS A 87 -9.76 26.23 -2.83
N GLY A 88 -9.01 25.46 -3.61
CA GLY A 88 -7.58 25.21 -3.39
C GLY A 88 -7.29 24.13 -2.35
N GLU A 89 -6.02 23.79 -2.23
CA GLU A 89 -5.51 22.69 -1.40
C GLU A 89 -5.86 22.82 0.09
N LYS A 90 -5.84 24.05 0.62
CA LYS A 90 -6.16 24.33 2.04
C LYS A 90 -7.62 24.04 2.43
N TYR A 91 -8.46 23.72 1.44
CA TYR A 91 -9.85 23.36 1.67
C TYR A 91 -10.04 21.83 1.77
N LEU A 92 -9.00 21.05 1.49
CA LEU A 92 -9.03 19.60 1.62
C LEU A 92 -8.67 19.17 3.04
N GLY A 93 -9.29 18.08 3.49
CA GLY A 93 -8.91 17.43 4.74
C GLY A 93 -7.66 16.58 4.62
N ASN A 94 -7.16 16.12 5.77
CA ASN A 94 -5.87 15.43 5.91
C ASN A 94 -5.75 14.23 4.98
N ILE A 95 -6.79 13.40 4.87
CA ILE A 95 -6.73 12.22 4.01
C ILE A 95 -6.57 12.60 2.53
N CYS A 96 -7.23 13.67 2.10
CA CYS A 96 -7.20 14.14 0.70
C CYS A 96 -5.88 14.84 0.35
N THR A 97 -5.18 15.43 1.32
CA THR A 97 -3.88 16.09 1.09
C THR A 97 -2.71 15.12 1.25
N MET A 98 -2.80 14.21 2.23
CA MET A 98 -1.69 13.36 2.62
C MET A 98 -1.66 12.04 1.87
N HIS A 99 -2.82 11.43 1.59
CA HIS A 99 -2.86 10.13 0.90
C HIS A 99 -2.14 10.19 -0.45
N PRO A 100 -1.27 9.22 -0.79
CA PRO A 100 -1.03 7.94 -0.10
C PRO A 100 0.15 7.97 0.89
N ARG A 101 0.64 9.12 1.33
CA ARG A 101 1.80 9.20 2.23
C ARG A 101 1.50 8.56 3.58
N PHE A 102 2.49 7.86 4.13
CA PHE A 102 2.45 7.30 5.47
C PHE A 102 3.64 7.80 6.30
N TYR A 103 3.44 7.77 7.61
CA TYR A 103 4.43 8.09 8.63
C TYR A 103 4.34 7.02 9.70
N LYS A 104 5.44 6.31 9.94
CA LYS A 104 5.55 5.20 10.89
C LYS A 104 6.72 5.47 11.83
N TYR A 105 6.68 4.99 13.06
CA TYR A 105 7.67 5.38 14.08
C TYR A 105 8.32 4.16 14.71
N ILE A 106 9.66 4.15 14.77
CA ILE A 106 10.43 3.16 15.54
C ILE A 106 10.94 3.88 16.79
N GLY A 107 10.27 3.64 17.92
CA GLY A 107 10.51 4.39 19.16
C GLY A 107 10.29 5.89 18.95
N ASP A 108 11.01 6.72 19.72
CA ASP A 108 10.88 8.19 19.68
C ASP A 108 11.87 8.86 18.70
N ASP A 109 12.79 8.09 18.13
CA ASP A 109 13.98 8.61 17.44
C ASP A 109 13.94 8.48 15.92
N ILE A 110 13.18 7.54 15.36
CA ILE A 110 13.18 7.26 13.93
C ILE A 110 11.75 7.34 13.39
N GLU A 111 11.57 8.18 12.37
CA GLU A 111 10.35 8.22 11.56
C GLU A 111 10.65 7.57 10.21
N LEU A 112 9.75 6.69 9.76
CA LEU A 112 9.75 6.08 8.44
C LEU A 112 8.67 6.74 7.60
N CYS A 113 9.06 7.32 6.47
CA CYS A 113 8.18 7.96 5.53
C CYS A 113 8.13 7.21 4.19
N GLY A 114 7.02 7.34 3.49
CA GLY A 114 6.86 6.81 2.14
C GLY A 114 5.46 7.04 1.60
N THR A 115 5.13 6.36 0.51
CA THR A 115 3.79 6.35 -0.09
C THR A 115 3.25 4.93 -0.21
N GLY A 116 1.95 4.75 0.02
CA GLY A 116 1.26 3.45 -0.06
C GLY A 116 1.24 2.88 -1.47
N LEU A 117 1.29 1.55 -1.56
CA LEU A 117 1.33 0.79 -2.81
C LEU A 117 -0.02 0.77 -3.54
N CYS A 118 -1.13 1.07 -2.84
CA CYS A 118 -2.45 1.25 -3.43
C CYS A 118 -2.50 2.33 -4.51
N CYS A 119 -1.57 3.29 -4.46
CA CYS A 119 -1.43 4.33 -5.46
C CYS A 119 -0.64 3.84 -6.66
N GLU A 120 -1.26 3.88 -7.86
CA GLU A 120 -0.58 3.50 -9.10
C GLU A 120 0.70 4.29 -9.35
N ARG A 121 0.78 5.57 -8.91
CA ARG A 121 2.00 6.37 -9.05
C ARG A 121 3.13 5.86 -8.17
N THR A 122 2.84 5.39 -6.95
CA THR A 122 3.85 4.77 -6.09
C THR A 122 4.43 3.54 -6.77
N CYS A 123 3.57 2.68 -7.33
CA CYS A 123 4.00 1.47 -8.05
C CYS A 123 4.85 1.82 -9.28
N GLU A 124 4.44 2.83 -10.06
CA GLU A 124 5.22 3.35 -11.19
C GLU A 124 6.59 3.86 -10.75
N GLN A 125 6.67 4.69 -9.71
CA GLN A 125 7.95 5.21 -9.20
C GLN A 125 8.86 4.11 -8.70
N LEU A 126 8.30 3.13 -7.98
CA LEU A 126 9.06 1.98 -7.53
C LEU A 126 9.64 1.20 -8.72
N GLN A 127 8.92 1.09 -9.84
CA GLN A 127 9.44 0.49 -11.07
C GLN A 127 10.49 1.37 -11.75
N GLU A 128 10.24 2.68 -11.87
CA GLU A 128 11.11 3.69 -12.48
C GLU A 128 12.44 3.88 -11.73
N GLU A 129 12.48 3.56 -10.43
CA GLU A 129 13.67 3.74 -9.61
C GLU A 129 14.88 2.97 -10.19
N PRO A 130 15.98 3.65 -10.52
CA PRO A 130 17.12 3.02 -11.16
C PRO A 130 17.90 2.15 -10.16
N GLY A 131 18.17 0.90 -10.56
CA GLY A 131 18.94 -0.02 -9.72
C GLY A 131 18.17 -0.54 -8.50
N PRO A 132 18.87 -0.93 -7.41
CA PRO A 132 18.22 -1.43 -6.20
C PRO A 132 17.50 -0.30 -5.44
N LEU A 133 16.49 -0.64 -4.65
CA LEU A 133 15.83 0.34 -3.78
C LEU A 133 16.82 0.88 -2.76
N GLN A 134 16.89 2.21 -2.67
CA GLN A 134 17.71 2.90 -1.69
C GLN A 134 16.87 3.84 -0.82
N PHE A 135 17.43 4.18 0.33
CA PHE A 135 16.82 5.07 1.32
C PHE A 135 17.78 6.21 1.65
N LEU A 136 17.20 7.36 1.98
CA LEU A 136 17.90 8.52 2.54
C LEU A 136 17.43 8.73 3.97
N MET A 137 18.28 9.39 4.75
CA MET A 137 17.94 9.89 6.07
C MET A 137 18.07 11.41 6.06
N GLU A 138 17.09 12.11 6.62
CA GLU A 138 17.10 13.56 6.72
C GLU A 138 18.44 14.07 7.32
N GLY A 139 19.05 15.04 6.63
CA GLY A 139 20.35 15.58 7.00
C GLY A 139 21.57 14.76 6.54
N ARG A 140 21.38 13.69 5.75
CA ARG A 140 22.46 12.94 5.10
C ARG A 140 22.21 12.79 3.59
N ASP A 141 23.26 13.01 2.81
CA ASP A 141 23.18 12.94 1.33
C ASP A 141 23.48 11.54 0.77
N GLU A 142 23.99 10.64 1.61
CA GLU A 142 24.45 9.31 1.19
C GLU A 142 23.31 8.28 1.30
N PRO A 143 22.84 7.72 0.18
CA PRO A 143 21.81 6.70 0.20
C PRO A 143 22.35 5.36 0.74
N PHE A 144 21.47 4.57 1.35
CA PHE A 144 21.79 3.27 1.93
C PHE A 144 20.76 2.20 1.55
N SER A 145 21.16 0.92 1.60
CA SER A 145 20.28 -0.23 1.31
C SER A 145 19.37 -0.56 2.50
N LEU A 146 18.34 -1.37 2.25
CA LEU A 146 17.53 -1.94 3.34
C LEU A 146 18.41 -2.73 4.32
N ALA A 147 19.37 -3.53 3.85
CA ALA A 147 20.23 -4.30 4.73
C ALA A 147 21.09 -3.39 5.62
N ALA A 148 21.56 -2.25 5.12
CA ALA A 148 22.27 -1.27 5.94
C ALA A 148 21.35 -0.64 7.01
N LEU A 149 20.09 -0.35 6.68
CA LEU A 149 19.10 0.10 7.64
C LEU A 149 18.84 -0.95 8.73
N LEU A 150 18.59 -2.20 8.34
CA LEU A 150 18.34 -3.29 9.27
C LEU A 150 19.54 -3.54 10.21
N ARG A 151 20.78 -3.46 9.71
CA ARG A 151 21.98 -3.49 10.54
C ARG A 151 22.06 -2.33 11.53
N ALA A 152 21.68 -1.12 11.11
CA ALA A 152 21.61 0.04 11.99
C ALA A 152 20.54 -0.11 13.09
N LEU A 153 19.49 -0.88 12.82
CA LEU A 153 18.47 -1.28 13.80
C LEU A 153 18.89 -2.48 14.66
N GLY A 154 20.11 -3.00 14.50
CA GLY A 154 20.69 -4.05 15.34
C GLY A 154 20.51 -5.48 14.83
N LEU A 155 20.05 -5.68 13.59
CA LEU A 155 19.92 -7.01 13.00
C LEU A 155 21.25 -7.46 12.36
N ASP A 156 21.56 -8.75 12.52
CA ASP A 156 22.66 -9.39 11.79
C ASP A 156 22.17 -9.90 10.44
N VAL A 157 22.20 -9.02 9.42
CA VAL A 157 21.73 -9.33 8.05
C VAL A 157 22.74 -8.92 6.98
N THR A 158 22.81 -9.75 5.95
CA THR A 158 23.58 -9.49 4.73
C THR A 158 22.70 -8.86 3.65
N GLU A 159 23.30 -8.44 2.52
CA GLU A 159 22.51 -8.00 1.37
C GLU A 159 21.65 -9.15 0.81
N GLU A 160 22.16 -10.39 0.85
CA GLU A 160 21.45 -11.59 0.37
C GLU A 160 20.17 -11.85 1.17
N ASP A 161 20.17 -11.58 2.48
CA ASP A 161 18.98 -11.68 3.32
C ASP A 161 17.86 -10.73 2.92
N THR A 162 18.18 -9.67 2.19
CA THR A 162 17.24 -8.68 1.66
C THR A 162 16.92 -8.91 0.19
N THR A 163 17.23 -10.10 -0.35
CA THR A 163 16.85 -10.50 -1.71
C THR A 163 15.53 -11.28 -1.74
N PHE A 164 14.76 -11.05 -2.80
CA PHE A 164 13.51 -11.76 -3.05
C PHE A 164 13.74 -12.89 -4.07
N SER A 165 13.26 -14.08 -3.72
CA SER A 165 13.19 -15.21 -4.63
C SER A 165 11.82 -15.88 -4.47
N PRO A 166 11.01 -15.99 -5.54
CA PRO A 166 9.67 -16.58 -5.41
C PRO A 166 9.76 -18.08 -5.14
N ALA A 167 9.07 -18.55 -4.09
CA ALA A 167 8.98 -19.96 -3.74
C ALA A 167 8.03 -20.70 -4.69
N LEU A 168 8.49 -20.99 -5.91
CA LEU A 168 7.69 -21.63 -6.96
C LEU A 168 7.46 -23.13 -6.69
N THR A 169 6.63 -23.43 -5.69
CA THR A 169 6.11 -24.76 -5.37
C THR A 169 4.60 -24.71 -5.13
N VAL A 170 3.89 -25.82 -5.36
CA VAL A 170 2.45 -25.92 -5.07
C VAL A 170 2.17 -25.71 -3.58
N GLU A 171 3.03 -26.26 -2.72
CA GLU A 171 2.95 -26.11 -1.26
C GLU A 171 3.00 -24.64 -0.84
N ALA A 172 3.95 -23.85 -1.36
CA ALA A 172 4.04 -22.43 -1.03
C ALA A 172 2.80 -21.65 -1.49
N ILE A 173 2.24 -21.99 -2.67
CA ILE A 173 0.99 -21.37 -3.15
C ILE A 173 -0.17 -21.70 -2.20
N GLN A 174 -0.29 -22.95 -1.76
CA GLN A 174 -1.36 -23.40 -0.87
C GLN A 174 -1.27 -22.77 0.53
N THR A 175 -0.06 -22.70 1.10
CA THR A 175 0.19 -22.06 2.40
C THR A 175 -0.17 -20.57 2.35
N MET A 176 0.39 -19.84 1.39
CA MET A 176 0.08 -18.42 1.17
C MET A 176 -1.43 -18.18 1.00
N THR A 177 -2.10 -19.02 0.19
CA THR A 177 -3.55 -18.86 -0.05
C THR A 177 -4.36 -19.12 1.20
N THR A 178 -3.93 -20.05 2.04
CA THR A 178 -4.58 -20.37 3.33
C THR A 178 -4.47 -19.19 4.31
N HIS A 179 -3.30 -18.55 4.38
CA HIS A 179 -3.10 -17.33 5.19
C HIS A 179 -3.96 -16.18 4.67
N LEU A 180 -3.92 -15.91 3.36
CA LEU A 180 -4.71 -14.83 2.74
C LEU A 180 -6.22 -15.05 2.86
N ALA A 181 -6.69 -16.31 2.90
CA ALA A 181 -8.09 -16.62 3.11
C ALA A 181 -8.62 -16.25 4.51
N GLN A 182 -7.73 -15.96 5.48
CA GLN A 182 -8.13 -15.46 6.80
C GLN A 182 -8.39 -13.94 6.82
N THR A 183 -7.99 -13.22 5.76
CA THR A 183 -8.16 -11.76 5.68
C THR A 183 -9.62 -11.37 5.45
N GLU A 184 -10.02 -10.22 5.98
CA GLU A 184 -11.32 -9.62 5.75
C GLU A 184 -11.41 -9.05 4.33
N PRO A 185 -12.30 -9.56 3.45
CA PRO A 185 -12.37 -9.16 2.06
C PRO A 185 -13.00 -7.75 1.91
N ILE A 186 -12.28 -6.82 1.26
CA ILE A 186 -12.78 -5.46 1.01
C ILE A 186 -13.69 -5.41 -0.22
N ASN A 187 -13.48 -6.31 -1.20
CA ASN A 187 -14.34 -6.41 -2.37
C ASN A 187 -14.41 -7.84 -2.92
N GLU A 188 -15.48 -8.15 -3.66
CA GLU A 188 -15.76 -9.48 -4.21
C GLU A 188 -14.70 -9.99 -5.20
N GLN A 189 -13.96 -9.08 -5.85
CA GLN A 189 -12.88 -9.45 -6.77
C GLN A 189 -11.73 -10.13 -6.02
N TRP A 190 -11.42 -9.69 -4.79
CA TRP A 190 -10.41 -10.35 -3.95
C TRP A 190 -10.78 -11.81 -3.68
N THR A 191 -12.00 -12.05 -3.20
CA THR A 191 -12.50 -13.40 -2.92
C THR A 191 -12.47 -14.28 -4.17
N SER A 192 -12.83 -13.70 -5.33
CA SER A 192 -12.79 -14.41 -6.61
C SER A 192 -11.36 -14.76 -7.05
N ASP A 193 -10.40 -13.86 -6.84
CA ASP A 193 -9.00 -14.08 -7.17
C ASP A 193 -8.36 -15.13 -6.24
N LEU A 194 -8.63 -15.08 -4.93
CA LEU A 194 -8.17 -16.11 -3.99
C LEU A 194 -8.75 -17.49 -4.32
N HIS A 195 -10.06 -17.55 -4.60
CA HIS A 195 -10.70 -18.80 -5.01
C HIS A 195 -10.07 -19.37 -6.29
N PHE A 196 -9.74 -18.52 -7.26
CA PHE A 196 -9.02 -18.96 -8.46
C PHE A 196 -7.65 -19.54 -8.12
N ILE A 197 -6.87 -18.86 -7.27
CA ILE A 197 -5.53 -19.31 -6.87
C ILE A 197 -5.57 -20.65 -6.16
N GLU A 198 -6.50 -20.82 -5.21
CA GLU A 198 -6.72 -22.05 -4.46
C GLU A 198 -6.98 -23.26 -5.37
N HIS A 199 -7.76 -23.06 -6.44
CA HIS A 199 -8.21 -24.14 -7.32
C HIS A 199 -7.28 -24.41 -8.52
N HIS A 200 -6.30 -23.54 -8.77
CA HIS A 200 -5.41 -23.64 -9.93
C HIS A 200 -3.90 -23.50 -9.60
N PRO A 201 -3.36 -24.16 -8.56
CA PRO A 201 -1.99 -23.97 -8.14
C PRO A 201 -0.96 -24.43 -9.18
N ASP A 202 -1.21 -25.54 -9.89
CA ASP A 202 -0.30 -26.03 -10.95
C ASP A 202 -0.21 -25.07 -12.13
N PHE A 203 -1.35 -24.48 -12.52
CA PHE A 203 -1.40 -23.48 -13.58
C PHE A 203 -0.60 -22.24 -13.18
N LEU A 204 -0.81 -21.72 -11.97
CA LEU A 204 -0.09 -20.55 -11.46
C LEU A 204 1.40 -20.83 -11.30
N LEU A 205 1.77 -22.03 -10.86
CA LEU A 205 3.16 -22.45 -10.78
C LEU A 205 3.84 -22.41 -12.16
N GLN A 206 3.16 -22.92 -13.20
CA GLN A 206 3.69 -22.87 -14.56
C GLN A 206 3.80 -21.42 -15.06
N GLN A 207 2.75 -20.61 -14.89
CA GLN A 207 2.78 -19.19 -15.26
C GLN A 207 3.90 -18.43 -14.54
N GLY A 208 4.11 -18.68 -13.25
CA GLY A 208 5.18 -18.07 -12.46
C GLY A 208 6.56 -18.44 -12.98
N LYS A 209 6.79 -19.70 -13.35
CA LYS A 209 8.05 -20.15 -13.97
C LYS A 209 8.29 -19.48 -15.32
N ASP A 210 7.27 -19.44 -16.17
CA ASP A 210 7.36 -18.83 -17.49
C ASP A 210 7.63 -17.32 -17.40
N TYR A 211 6.98 -16.66 -16.44
CA TYR A 211 7.16 -15.25 -16.16
C TYR A 211 8.57 -14.95 -15.62
N LEU A 212 9.06 -15.74 -14.67
CA LEU A 212 10.42 -15.61 -14.12
C LEU A 212 11.50 -15.75 -15.20
N ALA A 213 11.28 -16.60 -16.20
CA ALA A 213 12.23 -16.80 -17.30
C ALA A 213 12.30 -15.63 -18.29
N GLN A 214 11.31 -14.73 -18.28
CA GLN A 214 11.14 -13.69 -19.32
C GLN A 214 11.11 -12.27 -18.75
N ALA A 215 10.75 -12.10 -17.47
CA ALA A 215 10.52 -10.80 -16.85
C ALA A 215 11.75 -10.29 -16.10
N ASP A 216 11.90 -8.97 -16.08
CA ASP A 216 12.79 -8.30 -15.14
C ASP A 216 12.21 -8.39 -13.72
N THR A 217 12.87 -9.15 -12.85
CA THR A 217 12.42 -9.36 -11.47
C THR A 217 12.88 -8.27 -10.51
N THR A 218 13.62 -7.27 -10.98
CA THR A 218 14.10 -6.14 -10.17
C THR A 218 12.93 -5.38 -9.53
N TYR A 219 11.77 -5.31 -10.19
CA TYR A 219 10.57 -4.72 -9.58
C TYR A 219 10.13 -5.47 -8.32
N PHE A 220 10.05 -6.81 -8.36
CA PHE A 220 9.65 -7.61 -7.20
C PHE A 220 10.69 -7.58 -6.08
N GLN A 221 11.97 -7.48 -6.44
CA GLN A 221 13.04 -7.24 -5.48
C GLN A 221 12.84 -5.92 -4.71
N LYS A 222 12.55 -4.82 -5.43
CA LYS A 222 12.24 -3.52 -4.82
C LYS A 222 10.96 -3.56 -4.00
N LEU A 223 9.94 -4.29 -4.48
CA LEU A 223 8.66 -4.46 -3.80
C LEU A 223 8.81 -5.19 -2.46
N PHE A 224 9.54 -6.30 -2.44
CA PHE A 224 9.86 -7.02 -1.21
C PHE A 224 10.55 -6.13 -0.18
N GLN A 225 11.59 -5.41 -0.59
CA GLN A 225 12.31 -4.50 0.28
C GLN A 225 11.42 -3.37 0.80
N TYR A 226 10.53 -2.85 -0.05
CA TYR A 226 9.64 -1.78 0.32
C TYR A 226 8.51 -2.24 1.27
N ILE A 227 7.94 -3.42 1.06
CA ILE A 227 6.95 -4.00 1.97
C ILE A 227 7.59 -4.26 3.34
N TRP A 228 8.82 -4.80 3.40
CA TRP A 228 9.51 -5.00 4.67
C TRP A 228 9.81 -3.67 5.37
N TYR A 229 10.36 -2.70 4.66
CA TYR A 229 10.61 -1.33 5.17
C TYR A 229 9.35 -0.74 5.84
N ARG A 230 8.19 -0.93 5.22
CA ARG A 230 6.91 -0.40 5.68
C ARG A 230 6.38 -1.04 6.96
N GLN A 231 6.96 -2.13 7.44
CA GLN A 231 6.55 -2.79 8.69
C GLN A 231 7.60 -2.72 9.80
N LEU A 232 8.69 -1.98 9.61
CA LEU A 232 9.78 -1.93 10.59
C LEU A 232 9.39 -1.24 11.91
N ASP A 233 8.34 -0.43 11.93
CA ASP A 233 7.70 0.11 13.15
C ASP A 233 7.16 -0.98 14.07
N LEU A 234 6.75 -2.11 13.50
CA LEU A 234 6.21 -3.24 14.25
C LEU A 234 7.29 -4.09 14.92
N ALA A 235 8.57 -3.88 14.60
CA ALA A 235 9.69 -4.70 15.10
C ALA A 235 9.89 -4.65 16.63
N THR A 236 9.19 -3.74 17.32
CA THR A 236 9.17 -3.68 18.78
C THR A 236 8.37 -4.81 19.42
N HIS A 237 7.43 -5.41 18.69
CA HIS A 237 6.53 -6.45 19.18
C HIS A 237 6.34 -7.63 18.21
N VAL A 238 6.78 -7.50 16.95
CA VAL A 238 6.77 -8.57 15.95
C VAL A 238 8.22 -8.97 15.62
N PRO A 239 8.57 -10.27 15.67
CA PRO A 239 9.90 -10.73 15.28
C PRO A 239 10.29 -10.34 13.85
N MET A 240 11.54 -9.97 13.63
CA MET A 240 12.02 -9.46 12.34
C MET A 240 11.98 -10.50 11.21
N ASP A 241 12.12 -11.78 11.53
CA ASP A 241 11.94 -12.90 10.62
C ASP A 241 10.47 -13.07 10.18
N VAL A 242 9.51 -12.81 11.07
CA VAL A 242 8.07 -12.75 10.73
C VAL A 242 7.80 -11.57 9.79
N LEU A 243 8.36 -10.39 10.05
CA LEU A 243 8.23 -9.24 9.14
C LEU A 243 8.84 -9.50 7.76
N LYS A 244 9.99 -10.20 7.72
CA LYS A 244 10.61 -10.66 6.47
C LYS A 244 9.69 -11.66 5.74
N ALA A 245 9.14 -12.63 6.45
CA ALA A 245 8.24 -13.63 5.89
C ALA A 245 6.97 -12.99 5.32
N TYR A 246 6.39 -12.02 6.03
CA TYR A 246 5.25 -11.23 5.56
C TYR A 246 5.55 -10.51 4.25
N ALA A 247 6.70 -9.83 4.18
CA ALA A 247 7.12 -9.16 2.97
C ALA A 247 7.35 -10.14 1.81
N ALA A 248 7.93 -11.31 2.08
CA ALA A 248 8.19 -12.33 1.07
C ALA A 248 6.89 -12.96 0.55
N GLU A 249 5.98 -13.36 1.43
CA GLU A 249 4.68 -13.95 1.08
C GLU A 249 3.81 -12.96 0.31
N SER A 250 3.75 -11.71 0.77
CA SER A 250 3.04 -10.63 0.08
C SER A 250 3.59 -10.39 -1.33
N THR A 251 4.92 -10.34 -1.47
CA THR A 251 5.56 -10.18 -2.78
C THR A 251 5.33 -11.40 -3.67
N PHE A 252 5.28 -12.60 -3.10
CA PHE A 252 5.00 -13.84 -3.83
C PHE A 252 3.58 -13.87 -4.40
N PHE A 253 2.58 -13.46 -3.60
CA PHE A 253 1.21 -13.28 -4.07
C PHE A 253 1.14 -12.30 -5.26
N ILE A 254 1.79 -11.14 -5.10
CA ILE A 254 1.82 -10.10 -6.13
C ILE A 254 2.51 -10.63 -7.40
N PHE A 255 3.60 -11.38 -7.26
CA PHE A 255 4.31 -12.02 -8.35
C PHE A 255 3.42 -12.99 -9.14
N LEU A 256 2.69 -13.89 -8.48
CA LEU A 256 1.80 -14.84 -9.15
C LEU A 256 0.64 -14.13 -9.85
N THR A 257 0.07 -13.11 -9.21
CA THR A 257 -0.99 -12.29 -9.80
C THR A 257 -0.49 -11.51 -11.01
N ALA A 258 0.74 -10.99 -10.95
CA ALA A 258 1.41 -10.32 -12.06
C ALA A 258 1.70 -11.28 -13.21
N ALA A 259 2.16 -12.50 -12.92
CA ALA A 259 2.42 -13.53 -13.92
C ALA A 259 1.14 -13.89 -14.70
N ARG A 260 0.00 -13.99 -14.02
CA ARG A 260 -1.31 -14.26 -14.64
C ARG A 260 -1.87 -13.08 -15.45
N SER A 261 -1.72 -11.86 -14.93
CA SER A 261 -2.35 -10.66 -15.51
C SER A 261 -1.45 -9.89 -16.47
N HIS A 262 -0.15 -10.19 -16.50
CA HIS A 262 0.91 -9.41 -17.14
C HIS A 262 0.91 -7.92 -16.74
N ASN A 263 0.46 -7.61 -15.51
CA ASN A 263 0.39 -6.24 -15.01
C ASN A 263 0.90 -6.14 -13.56
N PRO A 264 2.24 -6.08 -13.37
CA PRO A 264 2.83 -6.10 -12.03
C PRO A 264 2.44 -4.91 -11.17
N LEU A 265 2.33 -3.72 -11.76
CA LEU A 265 1.95 -2.51 -11.02
C LEU A 265 0.53 -2.60 -10.47
N ARG A 266 -0.40 -3.12 -11.28
CA ARG A 266 -1.77 -3.30 -10.84
C ARG A 266 -1.90 -4.41 -9.80
N ALA A 267 -1.13 -5.49 -9.93
CA ALA A 267 -1.09 -6.56 -8.94
C ALA A 267 -0.65 -6.02 -7.57
N ALA A 268 0.40 -5.20 -7.52
CA ALA A 268 0.87 -4.57 -6.29
C ALA A 268 -0.16 -3.61 -5.69
N ALA A 269 -0.77 -2.75 -6.53
CA ALA A 269 -1.79 -1.81 -6.07
C ALA A 269 -3.04 -2.52 -5.52
N ARG A 270 -3.52 -3.57 -6.20
CA ARG A 270 -4.68 -4.36 -5.74
C ARG A 270 -4.41 -5.10 -4.44
N TRP A 271 -3.22 -5.68 -4.28
CA TRP A 271 -2.82 -6.29 -3.01
C TRP A 271 -2.84 -5.26 -1.88
N SER A 272 -2.24 -4.09 -2.08
CA SER A 272 -2.20 -3.03 -1.06
C SER A 272 -3.59 -2.47 -0.75
N GLU A 273 -4.42 -2.24 -1.76
CA GLU A 273 -5.81 -1.83 -1.55
C GLU A 273 -6.61 -2.84 -0.73
N GLN A 274 -6.32 -4.14 -0.82
CA GLN A 274 -7.00 -5.17 -0.05
C GLN A 274 -6.41 -5.36 1.35
N ILE A 275 -5.08 -5.44 1.45
CA ILE A 275 -4.40 -5.83 2.69
C ILE A 275 -4.18 -4.63 3.62
N GLU A 276 -4.05 -3.42 3.07
CA GLU A 276 -3.61 -2.26 3.85
C GLU A 276 -4.67 -1.18 4.02
N TYR A 277 -5.82 -1.28 3.35
CA TYR A 277 -6.97 -0.40 3.63
C TYR A 277 -7.86 -0.94 4.75
N ASP A 278 -7.87 -2.24 4.94
CA ASP A 278 -8.42 -2.84 6.14
C ASP A 278 -7.34 -2.83 7.22
N THR A 279 -7.66 -2.28 8.39
CA THR A 279 -6.68 -2.08 9.46
C THR A 279 -6.29 -3.36 10.17
N GLU A 280 -7.04 -4.45 10.02
CA GLU A 280 -6.82 -5.73 10.71
C GLU A 280 -6.06 -6.73 9.84
N ASN A 281 -6.16 -6.61 8.51
CA ASN A 281 -5.59 -7.58 7.57
C ASN A 281 -4.07 -7.77 7.69
N VAL A 282 -3.31 -6.72 8.00
CA VAL A 282 -1.86 -6.85 8.24
C VAL A 282 -1.60 -7.69 9.50
N ASP A 283 -2.31 -7.42 10.59
CA ASP A 283 -2.15 -8.12 11.86
C ASP A 283 -2.55 -9.59 11.74
N ILE A 284 -3.67 -9.87 11.06
CA ILE A 284 -4.12 -11.25 10.76
C ILE A 284 -3.01 -12.05 10.08
N LEU A 285 -2.37 -11.48 9.04
CA LEU A 285 -1.31 -12.17 8.31
C LEU A 285 -0.04 -12.36 9.14
N LEU A 286 0.33 -11.37 9.96
CA LEU A 286 1.47 -11.49 10.88
C LEU A 286 1.24 -12.57 11.95
N GLU A 287 0.02 -12.71 12.45
CA GLU A 287 -0.36 -13.77 13.38
C GLU A 287 -0.24 -15.16 12.74
N GLN A 288 -0.73 -15.34 11.50
CA GLN A 288 -0.60 -16.61 10.77
C GLN A 288 0.86 -17.04 10.63
N LEU A 289 1.74 -16.08 10.33
CA LEU A 289 3.17 -16.33 10.15
C LEU A 289 3.92 -16.55 11.48
N THR A 290 3.39 -16.04 12.59
CA THR A 290 3.95 -16.26 13.93
C THR A 290 3.60 -17.64 14.48
N VAL A 291 2.39 -18.14 14.21
CA VAL A 291 1.92 -19.44 14.72
C VAL A 291 2.51 -20.62 13.94
N ASN A 292 2.80 -20.42 12.65
CA ASN A 292 3.26 -21.47 11.73
C ASN A 292 4.76 -21.39 11.37
N GLY A 293 5.50 -20.46 11.99
CA GLY A 293 6.94 -20.21 11.78
C GLY A 293 7.88 -21.05 12.65
#